data_AF-A0A6I7X0G8-F1
#
_entry.id   AF-A0A6I7X0G8-F1
#
_cell.length_a   1.000
_cell.length_b   1.000
_cell.length_c   1.000
_cell.angle_alpha   90.00
_cell.angle_beta   90.00
_cell.angle_gamma   90.00
#
_symmetry.space_group_name_H-M   'P 1'
#
loop_
_entity.id
_entity.type
_entity.pdbx_description
1 polymer ?
#
loop_
_entity_poly.entity_id
_entity_poly.type
_entity_poly.pdbx_seq_one_letter_code
_entity_poly.pdbx_strand_id
1 'polypeptide(L)'
;MILGIALFAYQVYYFKGYALSQSPQIRPWLHIISSKLNSPLPVFRNLADFTTIGSSFKRVNADNYHVQISIINHADFDQYLPNIFISLHNLYGGTLAQRVFTPPSNT
;
A
#
# COMPACT_ATOMS: atom_id res chain seq x y z
N MET A 1 37.05 -8.35 -12.38
CA MET A 1 35.65 -8.76 -12.60
C MET A 1 34.86 -8.95 -11.30
N ILE A 2 35.30 -9.81 -10.37
CA ILE A 2 34.54 -10.14 -9.15
C ILE A 2 34.22 -8.91 -8.30
N LEU A 3 35.19 -8.00 -8.13
CA LEU A 3 34.99 -6.76 -7.38
C LEU A 3 33.93 -5.85 -8.02
N GLY A 4 33.86 -5.80 -9.35
CA GLY A 4 32.87 -5.01 -10.08
C GLY A 4 31.46 -5.56 -9.92
N ILE A 5 31.32 -6.89 -9.92
CA ILE A 5 30.03 -7.57 -9.67
C ILE A 5 29.57 -7.32 -8.24
N ALA A 6 30.46 -7.40 -7.26
CA ALA A 6 30.14 -7.11 -5.86
C ALA A 6 29.71 -5.65 -5.65
N LEU A 7 30.41 -4.70 -6.29
CA LEU A 7 30.07 -3.28 -6.20
C LEU A 7 28.71 -2.98 -6.85
N PHE A 8 28.42 -3.62 -7.99
CA PHE A 8 27.15 -3.48 -8.68
C PHE A 8 25.99 -4.08 -7.88
N ALA A 9 26.19 -5.26 -7.28
CA ALA A 9 25.21 -5.86 -6.38
C ALA A 9 24.93 -4.97 -5.16
N TYR A 10 25.97 -4.36 -4.59
CA TYR A 10 25.82 -3.41 -3.48
C TYR A 10 25.06 -2.14 -3.89
N GLN A 11 25.36 -1.56 -5.05
CA GLN A 11 24.64 -0.40 -5.55
C GLN A 11 23.16 -0.72 -5.83
N VAL A 12 22.86 -1.88 -6.41
CA VAL A 12 21.49 -2.34 -6.62
C VAL A 12 20.77 -2.56 -5.29
N TYR A 13 21.42 -3.18 -4.30
CA TYR A 13 20.85 -3.33 -2.97
C TYR A 13 20.60 -1.98 -2.29
N TYR A 14 21.55 -1.05 -2.34
CA TYR A 14 21.45 0.25 -1.67
C TYR A 14 20.39 1.16 -2.32
N PHE A 15 20.36 1.25 -3.65
CA PHE A 15 19.42 2.14 -4.36
C PHE A 15 18.06 1.51 -4.64
N LYS A 16 18.00 0.19 -4.84
CA LYS A 16 16.78 -0.51 -5.23
C LYS A 16 16.31 -1.52 -4.20
N GLY A 17 17.00 -1.76 -3.09
CA GLY A 17 16.59 -2.74 -2.08
C GLY A 17 15.15 -2.55 -1.58
N TYR A 18 14.76 -1.30 -1.32
CA TYR A 18 13.38 -0.97 -0.96
C TYR A 18 12.40 -1.22 -2.12
N ALA A 19 12.68 -0.73 -3.32
CA ALA A 19 11.82 -0.94 -4.50
C ALA A 19 11.72 -2.43 -4.91
N LEU A 20 12.80 -3.20 -4.74
CA LEU A 20 12.86 -4.64 -5.02
C LEU A 20 12.10 -5.44 -3.97
N SER A 21 12.14 -5.01 -2.70
CA SER A 21 11.31 -5.59 -1.63
C SER A 21 9.81 -5.39 -1.83
N GLN A 22 9.44 -4.35 -2.59
CA GLN A 22 8.07 -4.08 -3.01
C GLN A 22 7.70 -4.72 -4.35
N SER A 23 8.57 -5.54 -4.94
CA SER A 23 8.24 -6.31 -6.16
C SER A 23 7.69 -7.68 -5.79
N PRO A 24 6.45 -8.03 -6.22
CA PRO A 24 5.84 -9.34 -5.95
C PRO A 24 6.68 -10.51 -6.48
N GLN A 25 7.36 -10.31 -7.62
CA GLN A 25 8.13 -11.35 -8.31
C GLN A 25 9.44 -11.74 -7.58
N ILE A 26 10.03 -10.80 -6.84
CA ILE A 26 11.37 -10.94 -6.24
C ILE A 26 11.27 -11.27 -4.75
N ARG A 27 10.11 -11.01 -4.14
CA ARG A 27 9.84 -11.24 -2.71
C ARG A 27 10.07 -12.69 -2.23
N PRO A 28 9.75 -13.77 -2.98
CA PRO A 28 10.02 -15.14 -2.52
C PRO A 28 11.52 -15.39 -2.30
N TRP A 29 12.36 -14.86 -3.21
CA TRP A 29 13.81 -14.96 -3.11
C TRP A 29 14.36 -14.11 -1.97
N LEU A 30 13.81 -12.92 -1.76
CA LEU A 30 14.16 -12.05 -0.63
C LEU A 30 13.80 -12.67 0.71
N HIS A 31 12.66 -13.37 0.82
CA HIS A 31 12.26 -14.08 2.04
C HIS A 31 13.24 -15.22 2.38
N ILE A 32 13.71 -15.97 1.38
CA ILE A 32 14.72 -17.04 1.57
C ILE A 32 16.06 -16.47 2.03
N ILE A 33 16.46 -15.32 1.49
CA ILE A 33 17.71 -14.65 1.86
C ILE A 33 17.57 -14.05 3.26
N SER A 34 16.44 -13.42 3.57
CA SER A 34 16.20 -12.78 4.87
C SER A 34 16.06 -13.78 6.01
N SER A 35 15.43 -14.94 5.77
CA SER A 35 15.35 -16.01 6.77
C SER A 35 16.73 -16.56 7.12
N LYS A 36 17.68 -16.51 6.18
CA LYS A 36 19.08 -16.88 6.44
C LYS A 36 19.89 -15.76 7.09
N LEU A 37 19.54 -14.50 6.82
CA LEU A 37 20.24 -13.31 7.33
C LEU A 37 19.62 -12.70 8.61
N ASN A 38 18.57 -13.31 9.18
CA ASN A 38 17.89 -12.85 10.40
C ASN A 38 17.48 -11.36 10.36
N SER A 39 17.23 -10.83 9.17
CA SER A 39 16.86 -9.43 8.96
C SER A 39 15.40 -9.35 8.55
N PRO A 40 14.54 -8.60 9.27
CA PRO A 40 13.14 -8.48 8.91
C PRO A 40 12.99 -7.72 7.59
N LEU A 41 12.27 -8.32 6.63
CA LEU A 41 11.91 -7.63 5.38
C LEU A 41 11.04 -6.40 5.71
N PRO A 42 11.25 -5.26 5.02
CA PRO A 42 10.35 -4.11 5.16
C PRO A 42 8.92 -4.50 4.78
N VAL A 43 7.94 -3.91 5.47
CA VAL A 43 6.51 -4.19 5.27
C VAL A 43 6.12 -3.80 3.85
N PHE A 44 5.57 -4.75 3.11
CA PHE A 44 5.13 -4.54 1.73
C PHE A 44 3.93 -3.58 1.69
N ARG A 45 4.02 -2.60 0.81
CA ARG A 45 2.96 -1.62 0.53
C ARG A 45 2.91 -1.38 -0.97
N ASN A 46 1.90 -1.91 -1.65
CA ASN A 46 1.66 -1.63 -3.06
C ASN A 46 0.22 -1.17 -3.27
N LEU A 47 0.07 0.14 -3.48
CA LEU A 47 -1.24 0.74 -3.74
C LEU A 47 -1.85 0.29 -5.07
N ALA A 48 -1.03 -0.16 -6.03
CA ALA A 48 -1.52 -0.66 -7.31
C ALA A 48 -2.26 -1.99 -7.19
N ASP A 49 -1.99 -2.76 -6.13
CA ASP A 49 -2.66 -4.03 -5.86
C ASP A 49 -4.01 -3.85 -5.14
N PHE A 50 -4.32 -2.63 -4.69
CA PHE A 50 -5.62 -2.29 -4.13
C PHE A 50 -6.55 -1.75 -5.20
N THR A 51 -7.77 -2.27 -5.25
CA THR A 51 -8.81 -1.74 -6.15
C THR A 51 -10.13 -1.55 -5.43
N THR A 52 -10.90 -0.56 -5.87
CA THR A 52 -12.27 -0.34 -5.40
C THR A 52 -13.21 -1.23 -6.19
N ILE A 53 -13.79 -2.22 -5.52
CA ILE A 53 -14.74 -3.19 -6.13
C ILE A 53 -16.19 -2.72 -6.08
N GLY A 54 -16.48 -1.70 -5.27
CA GLY A 54 -17.80 -1.12 -5.19
C GLY A 54 -17.82 0.17 -4.40
N SER A 55 -18.71 1.07 -4.81
CA SER A 55 -19.02 2.28 -4.06
C SER A 55 -20.52 2.55 -4.09
N SER A 56 -21.04 3.13 -3.03
CA SER A 56 -22.41 3.62 -2.98
C SER A 56 -22.48 4.92 -2.19
N PHE A 57 -23.32 5.83 -2.68
CA PHE A 57 -23.65 7.06 -1.99
C PHE A 57 -25.15 7.20 -1.96
N LYS A 58 -25.73 7.16 -0.76
CA LYS A 58 -27.19 7.18 -0.58
C LYS A 58 -27.57 8.18 0.49
N ARG A 59 -28.61 8.95 0.22
CA ARG A 59 -29.27 9.76 1.23
C ARG A 59 -30.04 8.82 2.17
N VAL A 60 -29.77 8.91 3.47
CA VAL A 60 -30.48 8.12 4.49
C VAL A 60 -31.69 8.89 5.00
N ASN A 61 -31.54 10.19 5.28
CA ASN A 61 -32.63 11.08 5.65
C ASN A 61 -32.33 12.53 5.23
N ALA A 62 -33.08 13.50 5.76
CA ALA A 62 -32.93 14.91 5.38
C ALA A 62 -31.48 15.41 5.46
N ASP A 63 -30.75 15.02 6.50
CA ASP A 63 -29.44 15.59 6.85
C ASP A 63 -28.28 14.57 6.80
N ASN A 64 -28.59 13.28 6.65
CA ASN A 64 -27.60 12.22 6.69
C ASN A 64 -27.42 11.54 5.33
N TYR A 65 -26.17 11.38 4.94
CA TYR A 65 -25.75 10.61 3.79
C TYR A 65 -24.85 9.46 4.23
N HIS A 66 -25.00 8.33 3.57
CA HIS A 66 -24.16 7.15 3.75
C HIS A 66 -23.29 6.96 2.51
N VAL A 67 -21.98 7.00 2.73
CA VAL A 67 -20.95 6.62 1.77
C VAL A 67 -20.44 5.24 2.16
N GLN A 68 -20.50 4.28 1.24
CA GLN A 68 -19.90 2.95 1.42
C GLN A 68 -18.91 2.71 0.28
N ILE A 69 -17.71 2.28 0.61
CA ILE A 69 -16.64 1.94 -0.36
C ILE A 69 -16.07 0.59 0.06
N SER A 70 -15.98 -0.33 -0.90
CA SER A 70 -15.39 -1.66 -0.72
C SER A 70 -14.10 -1.74 -1.51
N ILE A 71 -13.00 -2.06 -0.82
CA ILE A 71 -11.65 -2.15 -1.38
C ILE A 71 -11.16 -3.57 -1.20
N ILE A 72 -10.54 -4.15 -2.24
CA ILE A 72 -9.91 -5.47 -2.19
C ILE A 72 -8.40 -5.35 -2.38
N ASN A 73 -7.67 -6.21 -1.67
CA ASN A 73 -6.25 -6.47 -1.88
C ASN A 73 -6.09 -7.64 -2.87
N HIS A 74 -5.46 -7.41 -4.02
CA HIS A 74 -5.17 -8.45 -5.00
C HIS A 74 -3.82 -9.16 -4.81
N ALA A 75 -3.00 -8.74 -3.85
CA ALA A 75 -1.75 -9.43 -3.58
C ALA A 75 -2.02 -10.81 -2.97
N ASP A 76 -1.18 -11.79 -3.30
CA ASP A 76 -1.23 -13.15 -2.75
C ASP A 76 -0.88 -13.23 -1.24
N PHE A 77 -0.71 -12.08 -0.58
CA PHE A 77 -0.33 -11.95 0.81
C PHE A 77 -0.98 -10.72 1.46
N ASP A 78 -0.99 -10.70 2.78
CA ASP A 78 -1.42 -9.53 3.54
C ASP A 78 -0.44 -8.37 3.36
N GLN A 79 -0.97 -7.22 2.98
CA GLN A 79 -0.25 -5.96 2.93
C GLN A 79 -0.87 -4.94 3.87
N TYR A 80 -0.06 -3.98 4.31
CA TYR A 80 -0.52 -2.95 5.22
C TYR A 80 -1.61 -2.12 4.56
N LEU A 81 -2.77 -2.00 5.22
CA LEU A 81 -3.88 -1.23 4.69
C LEU A 81 -3.48 0.25 4.53
N PRO A 82 -3.87 0.90 3.44
CA PRO A 82 -3.56 2.31 3.24
C PRO A 82 -4.43 3.21 4.10
N ASN A 83 -3.98 4.44 4.31
CA ASN A 83 -4.86 5.50 4.81
C ASN A 83 -5.87 5.86 3.72
N ILE A 84 -7.13 6.00 4.10
CA ILE A 84 -8.20 6.38 3.18
C ILE A 84 -8.52 7.86 3.38
N PHE A 85 -8.28 8.68 2.35
CA PHE A 85 -8.68 10.08 2.33
C PHE A 85 -10.03 10.23 1.63
N ILE A 86 -11.00 10.82 2.33
CA ILE A 86 -12.32 11.14 1.77
C ILE A 86 -12.50 12.66 1.85
N SER A 87 -12.83 13.27 0.71
CA SER A 87 -13.19 14.68 0.61
C SER A 87 -14.56 14.85 -0.04
N LEU A 88 -15.34 15.78 0.50
CA LEU A 88 -16.60 16.22 -0.04
C LEU A 88 -16.40 17.62 -0.62
N HIS A 89 -16.71 17.77 -1.91
CA HIS A 89 -16.59 19.04 -2.61
C HIS A 89 -17.97 19.53 -3.06
N ASN A 90 -18.12 20.85 -3.14
CA ASN A 90 -19.24 21.48 -3.83
C ASN A 90 -19.01 21.48 -5.35
N LEU A 91 -20.03 21.88 -6.12
CA LEU A 91 -19.97 21.92 -7.59
C LEU A 91 -18.94 22.90 -8.17
N TYR A 92 -18.44 23.83 -7.36
CA TYR A 92 -17.41 24.80 -7.71
C TYR A 92 -16.01 24.35 -7.29
N GLY A 93 -15.85 23.11 -6.79
CA GLY A 93 -14.58 22.54 -6.34
C GLY A 93 -14.18 22.92 -4.91
N GLY A 94 -14.97 23.74 -4.21
CA GLY A 94 -14.73 24.09 -2.81
C GLY A 94 -14.92 22.90 -1.88
N THR A 95 -13.96 22.64 -0.98
CA THR A 95 -14.03 21.56 0.00
C THR A 95 -15.04 21.89 1.10
N LEU A 96 -16.08 21.07 1.24
CA LEU A 96 -17.09 21.17 2.28
C LEU A 96 -16.68 20.39 3.54
N ALA A 97 -16.09 19.21 3.37
CA ALA A 97 -15.62 18.38 4.46
C ALA A 97 -14.49 17.44 3.97
N GLN A 98 -13.61 17.03 4.87
CA GLN A 98 -12.58 16.04 4.58
C GLN A 98 -12.22 15.23 5.83
N ARG A 99 -11.85 13.96 5.63
CA ARG A 99 -11.38 13.09 6.72
C ARG A 99 -10.39 12.06 6.19
N VAL A 100 -9.35 11.80 6.98
CA VAL A 100 -8.43 10.67 6.79
C VAL A 100 -8.83 9.56 7.75
N PHE A 101 -8.99 8.35 7.23
CA PHE A 101 -9.20 7.13 8.01
C PHE A 101 -7.91 6.32 8.01
N THR A 102 -7.33 6.13 9.18
CA THR A 102 -6.14 5.29 9.38
C THR A 102 -6.61 3.88 9.76
N PRO A 103 -6.01 2.82 9.21
CA PRO A 103 -6.31 1.46 9.65
C PRO A 103 -6.00 1.29 11.14
N PRO A 104 -6.73 0.41 11.85
CA PRO A 104 -6.36 0.06 13.22
C PRO A 104 -4.94 -0.49 13.26
N SER A 105 -4.15 -0.06 14.24
CA SER A 105 -2.87 -0.70 14.53
C SER A 105 -3.15 -2.12 15.01
N ASN A 106 -2.75 -3.14 14.25
CA ASN A 106 -2.73 -4.51 14.73
C ASN A 106 -1.71 -4.60 15.88
N THR A 107 -2.18 -4.43 17.12
CA THR A 107 -1.46 -4.82 18.35
C THR A 107 -1.57 -6.32 18.57
#